data_AF-A0AAD9KSN0-F1
#
_entry.id   AF-A0AAD9KSN0-F1
#
_cell.length_a   1.000
_cell.length_b   1.000
_cell.length_c   1.000
_cell.angle_alpha   90.00
_cell.angle_beta   90.00
_cell.angle_gamma   90.00
#
_symmetry.space_group_name_H-M   'P 1'
#
loop_
_entity.id
_entity.type
_entity.pdbx_description
1 polymer ?
#
loop_
_entity_poly.entity_id
_entity_poly.type
_entity_poly.pdbx_seq_one_letter_code
_entity_poly.pdbx_strand_id
1 'polypeptide(L)'
;MVIALKELSIRGDFRTTVEYLVKLLETEKFQTNTINTGWLDHLISEKVQTFQSSLERLSDGGLLLALDGSSYTTYMREEVSSYRIVIGNKTCVFEKENDPTALRAPSTGKLINFLVEDGGHVFTGDVYAEIEVMKMVMELKVEENGCVHYVKRPGVSLDAGCIIAHLKLDDPSRVQRVSTE
;
A
#
# COMPACT_ATOMS: atom_id res chain seq x y z
N MET A 1 -8.45 12.03 1.69
CA MET A 1 -8.67 10.67 1.14
C MET A 1 -9.43 10.68 -0.20
N VAL A 2 -10.47 11.51 -0.34
CA VAL A 2 -11.34 11.60 -1.53
C VAL A 2 -10.62 11.98 -2.84
N ILE A 3 -9.56 12.80 -2.82
CA ILE A 3 -8.85 13.19 -4.06
C ILE A 3 -7.78 12.19 -4.48
N ALA A 4 -7.11 11.50 -3.55
CA ALA A 4 -6.25 10.36 -3.85
C ALA A 4 -6.99 9.29 -4.67
N LEU A 5 -8.23 9.03 -4.24
CA LEU A 5 -9.16 8.11 -4.87
C LEU A 5 -9.79 8.70 -6.16
N LYS A 6 -10.00 10.02 -6.24
CA LYS A 6 -10.38 10.69 -7.50
C LYS A 6 -9.25 10.69 -8.54
N GLU A 7 -7.96 10.81 -8.15
CA GLU A 7 -6.84 10.65 -9.10
C GLU A 7 -6.67 9.20 -9.56
N LEU A 8 -6.92 8.21 -8.68
CA LEU A 8 -7.01 6.80 -9.07
C LEU A 8 -8.18 6.57 -10.06
N SER A 9 -9.34 7.21 -9.84
CA SER A 9 -10.52 7.19 -10.71
C SER A 9 -10.32 7.92 -12.05
N ILE A 10 -9.43 8.92 -12.14
CA ILE A 10 -9.10 9.57 -13.41
C ILE A 10 -8.28 8.63 -14.33
N ARG A 11 -7.65 7.59 -13.79
CA ARG A 11 -6.96 6.56 -14.58
C ARG A 11 -7.75 5.27 -14.79
N GLY A 12 -8.86 5.06 -14.08
CA GLY A 12 -9.68 3.84 -14.16
C GLY A 12 -11.18 4.16 -14.11
N ASP A 13 -11.90 3.75 -15.15
CA ASP A 13 -13.24 4.19 -15.53
C ASP A 13 -14.38 3.67 -14.61
N PHE A 14 -14.47 4.11 -13.34
CA PHE A 14 -15.63 3.81 -12.48
C PHE A 14 -15.95 4.96 -11.50
N ARG A 15 -17.16 5.56 -11.63
CA ARG A 15 -17.60 6.79 -10.93
C ARG A 15 -18.25 6.59 -9.55
N THR A 16 -18.56 5.37 -9.13
CA THR A 16 -19.44 5.09 -7.97
C THR A 16 -18.75 4.83 -6.63
N THR A 17 -17.43 4.69 -6.60
CA THR A 17 -16.67 4.19 -5.41
C THR A 17 -16.19 5.29 -4.45
N VAL A 18 -16.02 6.53 -4.92
CA VAL A 18 -15.44 7.61 -4.11
C VAL A 18 -16.37 8.07 -2.99
N GLU A 19 -17.65 8.18 -3.27
CA GLU A 19 -18.66 8.61 -2.31
C GLU A 19 -18.88 7.58 -1.20
N TYR A 20 -18.79 6.31 -1.58
CA TYR A 20 -18.87 5.17 -0.67
C TYR A 20 -17.68 5.13 0.31
N LEU A 21 -16.48 5.44 -0.17
CA LEU A 21 -15.26 5.49 0.65
C LEU A 21 -15.27 6.62 1.68
N VAL A 22 -15.99 7.72 1.44
CA VAL A 22 -16.22 8.77 2.44
C VAL A 22 -17.07 8.24 3.58
N LYS A 23 -18.19 7.59 3.28
CA LYS A 23 -19.06 7.04 4.33
C LYS A 23 -18.39 5.91 5.11
N LEU A 24 -17.52 5.16 4.45
CA LEU A 24 -16.75 4.09 5.06
C LEU A 24 -15.72 4.62 6.09
N LEU A 25 -15.23 5.85 5.93
CA LEU A 25 -14.43 6.52 6.96
C LEU A 25 -15.23 6.97 8.17
N GLU A 26 -16.51 7.25 7.98
CA GLU A 26 -17.40 7.76 9.03
C GLU A 26 -18.03 6.63 9.85
N THR A 27 -18.08 5.40 9.33
CA THR A 27 -18.59 4.25 10.09
C THR A 27 -17.81 4.03 11.39
N GLU A 28 -18.54 3.82 12.48
CA GLU A 28 -17.99 3.61 13.82
C GLU A 28 -16.99 2.45 13.86
N LYS A 29 -17.19 1.42 13.03
CA LYS A 29 -16.26 0.29 12.84
C LYS A 29 -14.89 0.72 12.29
N PHE A 30 -14.85 1.69 11.38
CA PHE A 30 -13.60 2.28 10.90
C PHE A 30 -12.96 3.17 11.98
N GLN A 31 -13.76 3.99 12.66
CA GLN A 31 -13.29 4.85 13.76
C GLN A 31 -12.71 4.07 14.94
N THR A 32 -13.21 2.86 15.18
CA THR A 32 -12.77 1.94 16.25
C THR A 32 -11.80 0.86 15.77
N ASN A 33 -11.37 0.92 14.50
CA ASN A 33 -10.43 -0.01 13.88
C ASN A 33 -10.83 -1.50 13.97
N THR A 34 -12.13 -1.79 13.99
CA THR A 34 -12.69 -3.17 13.99
C THR A 34 -13.26 -3.52 12.62
N ILE A 35 -12.38 -3.57 11.63
CA ILE A 35 -12.72 -3.86 10.24
C ILE A 35 -12.16 -5.23 9.83
N ASN A 36 -12.93 -5.98 9.02
CA ASN A 36 -12.51 -7.25 8.41
C ASN A 36 -13.00 -7.32 6.96
N THR A 37 -12.58 -8.33 6.20
CA THR A 37 -12.94 -8.46 4.78
C THR A 37 -14.44 -8.58 4.55
N GLY A 38 -15.17 -9.28 5.42
CA GLY A 38 -16.64 -9.42 5.31
C GLY A 38 -17.45 -8.16 5.65
N TRP A 39 -16.83 -7.14 6.26
CA TRP A 39 -17.49 -5.88 6.60
C TRP A 39 -17.71 -4.99 5.38
N LEU A 40 -16.77 -4.98 4.44
CA LEU A 40 -16.88 -4.26 3.17
C LEU A 40 -18.00 -4.86 2.29
N ASP A 41 -18.08 -6.19 2.22
CA ASP A 41 -19.11 -6.91 1.45
C ASP A 41 -20.53 -6.61 1.95
N HIS A 42 -20.70 -6.50 3.27
CA HIS A 42 -21.97 -6.16 3.88
C HIS A 42 -22.43 -4.73 3.55
N LEU A 43 -21.52 -3.76 3.62
CA LEU A 43 -21.83 -2.36 3.31
C LEU A 43 -22.15 -2.15 1.82
N ILE A 44 -21.57 -2.95 0.91
CA ILE A 44 -21.87 -2.93 -0.53
C ILE A 44 -23.31 -3.43 -0.77
N SER A 45 -23.74 -4.43 0.02
CA SER A 45 -25.09 -4.97 -0.05
C SER A 45 -26.19 -3.99 0.41
N GLU A 46 -25.84 -3.00 1.25
CA GLU A 46 -26.80 -2.09 1.91
C GLU A 46 -27.10 -0.76 1.16
N LYS A 47 -26.51 -0.51 -0.03
CA LYS A 47 -26.82 0.66 -0.90
C LYS A 47 -26.85 2.02 -0.16
N VAL A 48 -25.79 2.26 0.58
CA VAL A 48 -25.48 3.49 1.30
C VAL A 48 -25.65 4.78 0.45
N GLN A 49 -26.46 5.75 0.91
CA GLN A 49 -26.64 7.09 0.28
C GLN A 49 -25.48 8.08 0.52
N THR A 50 -25.33 9.02 -0.42
CA THR A 50 -24.26 10.01 -0.63
C THR A 50 -24.40 11.33 0.14
N PHE A 51 -23.29 11.92 0.62
CA PHE A 51 -23.23 13.27 1.24
C PHE A 51 -22.63 14.33 0.29
N GLN A 52 -23.03 15.61 0.44
CA GLN A 52 -22.43 16.73 -0.29
C GLN A 52 -21.04 17.05 0.26
N SER A 53 -19.99 16.77 -0.51
CA SER A 53 -18.61 17.12 -0.17
C SER A 53 -17.99 18.02 -1.25
N SER A 54 -17.21 19.03 -0.84
CA SER A 54 -16.42 19.85 -1.76
C SER A 54 -14.93 19.74 -1.45
N LEU A 55 -14.13 19.99 -2.49
CA LEU A 55 -12.74 19.62 -2.56
C LEU A 55 -11.98 20.70 -3.33
N GLU A 56 -11.04 21.36 -2.67
CA GLU A 56 -10.24 22.44 -3.27
C GLU A 56 -8.75 22.13 -3.16
N ARG A 57 -7.97 22.37 -4.22
CA ARG A 57 -6.51 22.23 -4.17
C ARG A 57 -5.91 23.46 -3.51
N LEU A 58 -5.02 23.25 -2.56
CA LEU A 58 -4.26 24.30 -1.90
C LEU A 58 -2.97 24.59 -2.68
N SER A 59 -2.42 25.79 -2.50
CA SER A 59 -1.19 26.23 -3.17
C SER A 59 0.07 25.44 -2.73
N ASP A 60 0.00 24.76 -1.58
CA ASP A 60 1.08 23.96 -1.01
C ASP A 60 1.06 22.48 -1.46
N GLY A 61 0.16 22.12 -2.39
CA GLY A 61 -0.03 20.75 -2.85
C GLY A 61 -0.94 19.91 -1.95
N GLY A 62 -1.42 20.47 -0.84
CA GLY A 62 -2.48 19.89 -0.01
C GLY A 62 -3.86 20.08 -0.61
N LEU A 63 -4.86 19.59 0.11
CA LEU A 63 -6.25 19.55 -0.31
C LEU A 63 -7.16 20.02 0.82
N LEU A 64 -8.07 20.96 0.56
CA LEU A 64 -9.10 21.33 1.51
C LEU A 64 -10.34 20.46 1.28
N LEU A 65 -10.70 19.69 2.29
CA LEU A 65 -11.87 18.83 2.31
C LEU A 65 -12.95 19.51 3.15
N ALA A 66 -14.04 19.94 2.52
CA ALA A 66 -15.21 20.46 3.23
C ALA A 66 -16.27 19.36 3.36
N LEU A 67 -16.60 19.00 4.59
CA LEU A 67 -17.60 18.00 4.97
C LEU A 67 -18.54 18.62 6.01
N ASP A 68 -19.84 18.61 5.75
CA ASP A 68 -20.89 19.10 6.66
C ASP A 68 -20.60 20.48 7.27
N GLY A 69 -20.11 21.41 6.43
CA GLY A 69 -19.79 22.78 6.83
C GLY A 69 -18.47 22.95 7.59
N SER A 70 -17.73 21.88 7.86
CA SER A 70 -16.39 21.90 8.45
C SER A 70 -15.32 21.66 7.38
N SER A 71 -14.18 22.35 7.49
CA SER A 71 -13.08 22.25 6.52
C SER A 71 -11.83 21.64 7.15
N TYR A 72 -11.22 20.68 6.46
CA TYR A 72 -10.02 19.96 6.90
C TYR A 72 -8.93 20.02 5.84
N THR A 73 -7.73 20.44 6.22
CA THR A 73 -6.55 20.33 5.38
C THR A 73 -6.14 18.85 5.27
N THR A 74 -5.90 18.37 4.06
CA THR A 74 -5.60 16.98 3.77
C THR A 74 -4.34 16.89 2.94
N TYR A 75 -3.38 16.08 3.37
CA TYR A 75 -2.17 15.78 2.62
C TYR A 75 -2.10 14.28 2.38
N MET A 76 -1.69 13.88 1.18
CA MET A 76 -1.44 12.49 0.83
C MET A 76 0.02 12.36 0.42
N ARG A 77 0.68 11.33 0.95
CA ARG A 77 1.99 10.89 0.52
C ARG A 77 1.90 9.42 0.10
N GLU A 78 2.33 9.14 -1.12
CA GLU A 78 2.54 7.77 -1.57
C GLU A 78 3.90 7.28 -1.10
N GLU A 79 3.92 6.13 -0.42
CA GLU A 79 5.10 5.35 -0.08
C GLU A 79 5.10 4.06 -0.91
N VAL A 80 6.17 3.26 -0.86
CA VAL A 80 6.27 2.03 -1.68
C VAL A 80 5.17 1.03 -1.35
N SER A 81 5.00 0.74 -0.06
CA SER A 81 4.06 -0.26 0.46
C SER A 81 2.81 0.35 1.10
N SER A 82 2.67 1.68 1.13
CA SER A 82 1.55 2.33 1.79
C SER A 82 1.18 3.69 1.19
N TYR A 83 -0.01 4.17 1.55
CA TYR A 83 -0.44 5.55 1.38
C TYR A 83 -0.61 6.18 2.76
N ARG A 84 0.12 7.25 3.02
CA ARG A 84 -0.01 8.04 4.25
C ARG A 84 -0.89 9.25 3.95
N ILE A 85 -2.02 9.33 4.63
CA ILE A 85 -2.99 10.41 4.47
C ILE A 85 -3.12 11.14 5.80
N VAL A 86 -2.84 12.44 5.80
CA VAL A 86 -3.05 13.33 6.94
C VAL A 86 -4.34 14.11 6.68
N ILE A 87 -5.30 14.09 7.61
CA ILE A 87 -6.54 14.87 7.55
C ILE A 87 -6.64 15.69 8.84
N GLY A 88 -6.52 17.02 8.72
CA GLY A 88 -6.33 17.92 9.85
C GLY A 88 -5.06 17.55 10.62
N ASN A 89 -5.23 17.09 11.86
CA ASN A 89 -4.14 16.61 12.73
C ASN A 89 -4.08 15.07 12.86
N LYS A 90 -4.94 14.33 12.14
CA LYS A 90 -4.97 12.86 12.18
C LYS A 90 -4.19 12.27 11.02
N THR A 91 -3.41 11.22 11.29
CA THR A 91 -2.68 10.46 10.27
C THR A 91 -3.28 9.07 10.12
N CYS A 92 -3.61 8.69 8.90
CA CYS A 92 -4.07 7.37 8.51
C CYS A 92 -3.06 6.77 7.53
N VAL A 93 -2.69 5.50 7.73
CA VAL A 93 -1.82 4.75 6.81
C VAL A 93 -2.63 3.61 6.24
N PHE A 94 -2.66 3.53 4.91
CA PHE A 94 -3.31 2.46 4.16
C PHE A 94 -2.24 1.62 3.49
N GLU A 95 -2.12 0.36 3.86
CA GLU A 95 -1.19 -0.55 3.20
C GLU A 95 -1.67 -0.84 1.78
N LYS A 96 -0.73 -0.88 0.83
CA LYS A 96 -1.01 -1.34 -0.54
C LYS A 96 -1.15 -2.86 -0.49
N GLU A 97 -1.97 -3.40 -1.38
CA GLU A 97 -2.00 -4.85 -1.60
C GLU A 97 -0.58 -5.32 -1.93
N ASN A 98 -0.13 -6.33 -1.18
CA ASN A 98 1.23 -6.84 -1.27
C ASN A 98 1.19 -8.22 -1.93
N ASP A 99 1.91 -8.38 -3.04
CA ASP A 99 2.14 -9.67 -3.67
C ASP A 99 3.34 -10.33 -2.97
N PRO A 100 3.12 -11.36 -2.12
CA PRO A 100 4.20 -12.00 -1.36
C PRO A 100 5.25 -12.69 -2.25
N THR A 101 4.97 -12.88 -3.54
CA THR A 101 5.93 -13.46 -4.49
C THR A 101 6.94 -12.45 -5.04
N ALA A 102 6.75 -11.14 -4.79
CA ALA A 102 7.58 -10.07 -5.30
C ALA A 102 8.37 -9.38 -4.17
N LEU A 103 9.64 -9.74 -4.01
CA LEU A 103 10.52 -9.11 -3.01
C LEU A 103 11.03 -7.78 -3.56
N ARG A 104 10.49 -6.67 -3.04
CA ARG A 104 10.71 -5.31 -3.54
C ARG A 104 11.67 -4.51 -2.65
N ALA A 105 12.40 -3.59 -3.28
CA ALA A 105 13.21 -2.62 -2.55
C ALA A 105 12.31 -1.63 -1.78
N PRO A 106 12.46 -1.48 -0.46
CA PRO A 106 11.64 -0.54 0.32
C PRO A 106 11.99 0.93 0.02
N SER A 107 13.21 1.19 -0.45
CA SER A 107 13.73 2.52 -0.74
C SER A 107 14.80 2.46 -1.85
N THR A 108 15.15 3.64 -2.37
CA THR A 108 16.26 3.78 -3.33
C THR A 108 17.60 3.53 -2.63
N GLY A 109 18.47 2.75 -3.26
CA GLY A 109 19.74 2.34 -2.69
C GLY A 109 20.63 1.59 -3.66
N LYS A 110 21.59 0.83 -3.13
CA LYS A 110 22.44 -0.07 -3.89
C LYS A 110 22.33 -1.48 -3.33
N LEU A 111 22.08 -2.48 -4.16
CA LEU A 111 22.13 -3.88 -3.73
C LEU A 111 23.58 -4.24 -3.42
N ILE A 112 23.88 -4.63 -2.18
CA ILE A 112 25.24 -4.99 -1.77
C ILE A 112 25.48 -6.45 -2.11
N ASN A 113 24.70 -7.35 -1.53
CA ASN A 113 24.82 -8.78 -1.74
C ASN A 113 23.52 -9.51 -1.43
N PHE A 114 23.40 -10.75 -1.92
CA PHE A 114 22.44 -11.72 -1.42
C PHE A 114 23.10 -12.57 -0.34
N LEU A 115 22.34 -12.90 0.72
CA LEU A 115 22.80 -13.75 1.83
C LEU A 115 22.35 -15.21 1.68
N VAL A 116 21.54 -15.48 0.66
CA VAL A 116 21.10 -16.82 0.27
C VAL A 116 21.72 -17.18 -1.08
N GLU A 117 21.45 -18.37 -1.60
CA GLU A 117 21.77 -18.75 -2.98
C GLU A 117 20.53 -18.60 -3.88
N ASP A 118 20.72 -18.51 -5.20
CA ASP A 118 19.61 -18.50 -6.14
C ASP A 118 18.90 -19.87 -6.12
N GLY A 119 17.60 -19.86 -5.85
CA GLY A 119 16.80 -21.05 -5.54
C GLY A 119 16.88 -21.52 -4.08
N GLY A 120 17.62 -20.81 -3.23
CA GLY A 120 17.73 -21.12 -1.80
C GLY A 120 16.41 -20.96 -1.07
N HIS A 121 16.11 -21.91 -0.17
CA HIS A 121 14.91 -21.88 0.67
C HIS A 121 15.11 -20.99 1.90
N VAL A 122 14.09 -20.23 2.25
CA VAL A 122 14.08 -19.27 3.36
C VAL A 122 12.78 -19.39 4.15
N PHE A 123 12.86 -19.04 5.44
CA PHE A 123 11.71 -18.94 6.33
C PHE A 123 11.37 -17.47 6.62
N THR A 124 10.13 -17.25 7.00
CA THR A 124 9.62 -15.93 7.41
C THR A 124 10.55 -15.28 8.44
N GLY A 125 10.98 -14.05 8.14
CA GLY A 125 11.93 -13.28 8.98
C GLY A 125 13.40 -13.46 8.61
N ASP A 126 13.75 -14.43 7.77
CA ASP A 126 15.12 -14.63 7.30
C ASP A 126 15.55 -13.49 6.38
N VAL A 127 16.83 -13.12 6.50
CA VAL A 127 17.44 -12.09 5.65
C VAL A 127 17.90 -12.73 4.35
N TYR A 128 17.41 -12.24 3.21
CA TYR A 128 17.80 -12.76 1.90
C TYR A 128 18.81 -11.86 1.18
N ALA A 129 18.87 -10.56 1.51
CA ALA A 129 19.75 -9.59 0.86
C ALA A 129 20.09 -8.40 1.76
N GLU A 130 21.17 -7.71 1.40
CA GLU A 130 21.59 -6.45 2.03
C GLU A 130 21.60 -5.32 1.00
N ILE A 131 21.10 -4.16 1.39
CA ILE A 131 21.14 -2.94 0.58
C ILE A 131 21.86 -1.81 1.31
N GLU A 132 22.54 -0.94 0.57
CA GLU A 132 23.11 0.29 1.07
C GLU A 132 22.16 1.45 0.77
N VAL A 133 21.72 2.15 1.81
CA VAL A 133 20.88 3.34 1.71
C VAL A 133 21.48 4.42 2.61
N MET A 134 21.78 5.59 2.06
CA MET A 134 22.38 6.70 2.81
C MET A 134 23.64 6.30 3.62
N LYS A 135 24.50 5.45 3.05
CA LYS A 135 25.70 4.86 3.70
C LYS A 135 25.42 3.91 4.88
N MET A 136 24.15 3.58 5.12
CA MET A 136 23.74 2.58 6.09
C MET A 136 23.45 1.27 5.35
N VAL A 137 23.93 0.16 5.90
CA VAL A 137 23.57 -1.18 5.43
C VAL A 137 22.24 -1.56 6.09
N MET A 138 21.29 -2.02 5.29
CA MET A 138 19.98 -2.50 5.73
C MET A 138 19.75 -3.91 5.22
N GLU A 139 19.24 -4.75 6.12
CA GLU A 139 18.85 -6.13 5.84
C GLU A 139 17.44 -6.18 5.25
N LEU A 140 17.27 -6.95 4.17
CA LEU A 140 15.97 -7.24 3.59
C LEU A 140 15.55 -8.65 3.99
N LYS A 141 14.38 -8.73 4.64
CA LYS A 141 13.81 -9.96 5.17
C LYS A 141 12.65 -10.45 4.30
N VAL A 142 12.43 -11.75 4.30
CA VAL A 142 11.23 -12.34 3.68
C VAL A 142 10.07 -12.35 4.66
N GLU A 143 8.87 -12.14 4.15
CA GLU A 143 7.63 -12.17 4.94
C GLU A 143 6.94 -13.54 4.90
N GLU A 144 7.40 -14.42 4.01
CA GLU A 144 6.79 -15.70 3.72
C GLU A 144 7.85 -16.77 3.48
N ASN A 145 7.47 -18.04 3.64
CA ASN A 145 8.35 -19.18 3.40
C ASN A 145 8.38 -19.52 1.90
N GLY A 146 9.57 -19.82 1.38
CA GLY A 146 9.70 -20.21 -0.02
C GLY A 146 11.14 -20.21 -0.54
N CYS A 147 11.29 -20.30 -1.85
CA CYS A 147 12.58 -20.26 -2.54
C CYS A 147 12.80 -18.89 -3.22
N VAL A 148 13.93 -18.25 -2.93
CA VAL A 148 14.29 -16.95 -3.51
C VAL A 148 14.93 -17.13 -4.87
N HIS A 149 14.48 -16.38 -5.87
CA HIS A 149 15.01 -16.37 -7.24
C HIS A 149 15.42 -14.96 -7.67
N TYR A 150 16.66 -14.79 -8.11
CA TYR A 150 17.23 -13.46 -8.33
C TYR A 150 16.70 -12.78 -9.59
N VAL A 151 16.39 -11.50 -9.46
CA VAL A 151 16.05 -10.61 -10.59
C VAL A 151 17.16 -9.59 -10.82
N LYS A 152 17.70 -9.03 -9.73
CA LYS A 152 18.81 -8.06 -9.76
C LYS A 152 20.13 -8.73 -9.42
N ARG A 153 21.23 -8.12 -9.87
CA ARG A 153 22.60 -8.56 -9.52
C ARG A 153 23.17 -7.68 -8.42
N PRO A 154 23.99 -8.22 -7.50
CA PRO A 154 24.76 -7.42 -6.56
C PRO A 154 25.53 -6.28 -7.24
N GLY A 155 25.61 -5.13 -6.58
CA GLY A 155 26.28 -3.93 -7.04
C GLY A 155 25.42 -2.94 -7.83
N VAL A 156 24.20 -3.31 -8.24
CA VAL A 156 23.31 -2.41 -9.00
C VAL A 156 22.59 -1.40 -8.10
N SER A 157 22.30 -0.22 -8.65
CA SER A 157 21.38 0.73 -8.04
C SER A 157 19.95 0.21 -8.11
N LEU A 158 19.20 0.43 -7.02
CA LEU A 158 17.81 0.06 -6.86
C LEU A 158 16.96 1.33 -6.73
N ASP A 159 15.83 1.34 -7.40
CA ASP A 159 14.77 2.32 -7.18
C ASP A 159 13.77 1.78 -6.16
N ALA A 160 13.14 2.68 -5.41
CA ALA A 160 12.08 2.34 -4.47
C ALA A 160 10.95 1.56 -5.18
N GLY A 161 10.58 0.40 -4.63
CA GLY A 161 9.54 -0.49 -5.17
C GLY A 161 9.95 -1.42 -6.29
N CYS A 162 11.19 -1.32 -6.80
CA CYS A 162 11.68 -2.24 -7.83
C CYS A 162 11.83 -3.66 -7.29
N ILE A 163 11.61 -4.67 -8.14
CA ILE A 163 11.74 -6.08 -7.76
C ILE A 163 13.23 -6.45 -7.72
N ILE A 164 13.66 -6.97 -6.58
CA ILE A 164 15.03 -7.45 -6.32
C ILE A 164 15.11 -8.95 -6.63
N ALA A 165 14.11 -9.70 -6.19
CA ALA A 165 13.98 -11.14 -6.35
C ALA A 165 12.50 -11.56 -6.36
N HIS A 166 12.23 -12.75 -6.87
CA HIS A 166 10.94 -13.42 -6.71
C HIS A 166 11.01 -14.47 -5.62
N LEU A 167 9.91 -14.67 -4.90
CA LEU A 167 9.76 -15.73 -3.92
C LEU A 167 8.76 -16.76 -4.46
N LYS A 168 9.24 -17.98 -4.67
CA LYS A 168 8.36 -19.12 -4.93
C LYS A 168 7.87 -19.65 -3.59
N LEU A 169 6.63 -19.32 -3.26
CA LEU A 169 6.01 -19.71 -2.00
C LEU A 169 5.86 -21.22 -1.86
N ASP A 170 6.04 -21.71 -0.64
CA ASP A 170 5.73 -23.10 -0.29
C ASP A 170 4.22 -23.34 -0.33
N ASP A 171 3.44 -22.38 0.17
CA ASP A 171 1.98 -22.39 0.16
C ASP A 171 1.44 -21.34 -0.84
N PRO A 172 1.07 -21.74 -2.06
CA PRO A 172 0.55 -20.82 -3.07
C PRO A 172 -0.83 -20.26 -2.73
N SER A 173 -1.54 -20.79 -1.73
CA SER A 173 -2.84 -20.26 -1.29
C SER A 173 -2.73 -18.91 -0.58
N ARG A 174 -1.52 -18.54 -0.13
CA ARG A 174 -1.23 -17.24 0.49
C ARG A 174 -1.21 -16.08 -0.51
N VAL A 175 -1.16 -16.37 -1.80
CA VAL A 175 -1.38 -15.33 -2.82
C VAL A 175 -2.87 -15.04 -2.87
N GLN A 176 -3.31 -13.94 -2.24
CA GLN A 176 -4.63 -13.39 -2.49
C GLN A 176 -4.67 -12.89 -3.94
N ARG A 177 -5.09 -13.77 -4.85
CA ARG A 177 -5.48 -13.35 -6.19
C ARG A 177 -6.83 -12.68 -6.06
N VAL A 178 -6.92 -11.41 -6.44
CA VAL A 178 -8.21 -10.76 -6.66
C VAL A 178 -8.93 -11.54 -7.77
N SER A 179 -9.85 -12.41 -7.39
CA SER A 179 -10.79 -13.05 -8.30
C SER A 179 -11.68 -11.94 -8.85
N THR A 180 -11.40 -11.54 -10.09
CA THR A 180 -12.28 -10.64 -10.85
C THR A 180 -13.41 -11.50 -11.38
N GLU A 181 -14.53 -11.53 -10.65
CA GLU A 181 -15.85 -11.94 -11.18
C GLU A 181 -16.74 -10.71 -11.32
#